data_AF-A0A9D3Z902-F1
#
_entry.id   AF-A0A9D3Z902-F1
#
_cell.length_a   1.000
_cell.length_b   1.000
_cell.length_c   1.000
_cell.angle_alpha   90.00
_cell.angle_beta   90.00
_cell.angle_gamma   90.00
#
_symmetry.space_group_name_H-M   'P 1'
#
loop_
_entity.id
_entity.type
_entity.pdbx_description
1 polymer ?
#
loop_
_entity_poly.entity_id
_entity_poly.type
_entity_poly.pdbx_seq_one_letter_code
_entity_poly.pdbx_strand_id
1 'polypeptide(L)'
;MNEITKFCEKEFFALNAIMDYMNITEPVQVKPETLTKFIEKCHQHQISAQYKLNCMLCFPNTNILSGHWYITYKLTVAIRQFILSRKEKLFPSAEKEISKRQVTNASKARIRYVGGYCIHKIKEEQVSIVKTHMYSKSVEAQEKYEKASNVLTIVQGMREKEEHLKKKNTSDPDSLMDTIRKQCTNKGLTHISDELYQFFVKLCEICLTLLIDKNLNEKGELLFDHCFTEIKRSTELTDLFTHACSVSNAMESTGQSLILPSENSHQIEAVMNGILKKVSIMEYLFTLVIKKFLFIMLVQFRADLIQAFEVAKTMSHRQQIQLRKKKEESLKSITFKTITDDNTDRKHMSHSLLQGMLLRKTAILEPMTKPQLLVLCKAYNLPAKTQSKKAESVKVLTEGILNSQCMSKTEVFVPHASTSAQEPVPSTSTMSSCSTHDSGEPTTHTSRGNVSEAIPITSVLELPILDMETVESDEELCKVCHTKGKSNVEWIQCNSCNQWLHRNCAGLRSKAKWNKFQDEGIPFMCTECI
;
A
#
# COMPACT_ATOMS: atom_id res chain seq x y z
N MET A 1 28.10 -36.55 -4.35
CA MET A 1 26.92 -35.72 -4.01
C MET A 1 27.12 -35.18 -2.61
N ASN A 2 27.19 -33.85 -2.45
CA ASN A 2 27.53 -33.18 -1.19
C ASN A 2 26.51 -33.53 -0.09
N GLU A 3 26.95 -33.70 1.16
CA GLU A 3 26.08 -34.02 2.30
C GLU A 3 25.04 -32.91 2.53
N ILE A 4 25.41 -31.66 2.24
CA ILE A 4 24.50 -30.51 2.22
C ILE A 4 23.39 -30.70 1.18
N THR A 5 23.68 -31.23 -0.01
CA THR A 5 22.67 -31.51 -1.04
C THR A 5 21.67 -32.55 -0.55
N LYS A 6 22.14 -33.64 0.06
CA LYS A 6 21.27 -34.69 0.64
C LYS A 6 20.40 -34.15 1.78
N PHE A 7 20.91 -33.22 2.58
CA PHE A 7 20.13 -32.53 3.61
C PHE A 7 19.03 -31.66 2.98
N CYS A 8 19.39 -30.80 2.00
CA CYS A 8 18.44 -29.96 1.28
C CYS A 8 17.33 -30.76 0.59
N GLU A 9 17.64 -31.90 -0.02
CA GLU A 9 16.66 -32.81 -0.64
C GLU A 9 15.70 -33.39 0.40
N LYS A 10 16.20 -33.92 1.52
CA LYS A 10 15.36 -34.44 2.62
C LYS A 10 14.41 -33.38 3.16
N GLU A 11 14.90 -32.17 3.38
CA GLU A 11 14.10 -31.06 3.91
C GLU A 11 13.09 -30.52 2.87
N PHE A 12 13.44 -30.51 1.58
CA PHE A 12 12.49 -30.23 0.52
C PHE A 12 11.33 -31.23 0.50
N PHE A 13 11.61 -32.54 0.57
CA PHE A 13 10.56 -33.56 0.61
C PHE A 13 9.70 -33.49 1.89
N ALA A 14 10.30 -33.22 3.05
CA ALA A 14 9.55 -33.04 4.30
C ALA A 14 8.60 -31.83 4.24
N LEU A 15 9.07 -30.71 3.69
CA LEU A 15 8.24 -29.51 3.50
C LEU A 15 7.15 -29.72 2.44
N ASN A 16 7.43 -30.48 1.37
CA ASN A 16 6.42 -30.83 0.38
C ASN A 16 5.33 -31.74 0.98
N ALA A 17 5.71 -32.78 1.74
CA ALA A 17 4.76 -33.64 2.44
C ALA A 17 3.88 -32.87 3.44
N ILE A 18 4.41 -31.82 4.07
CA ILE A 18 3.62 -30.90 4.92
C ILE A 18 2.60 -30.11 4.08
N MET A 19 2.97 -29.65 2.87
CA MET A 19 2.03 -28.99 1.94
C MET A 19 0.96 -29.96 1.42
N ASP A 20 1.34 -31.18 1.05
CA ASP A 20 0.45 -32.23 0.56
C ASP A 20 -0.57 -32.64 1.65
N TYR A 21 -0.11 -32.82 2.90
CA TYR A 21 -0.97 -33.07 4.06
C TYR A 21 -2.04 -31.99 4.27
N MET A 22 -1.75 -30.74 3.92
CA MET A 22 -2.70 -29.62 4.01
C MET A 22 -3.48 -29.37 2.72
N ASN A 23 -3.34 -30.24 1.71
CA ASN A 23 -3.99 -30.12 0.40
C ASN A 23 -3.67 -28.80 -0.32
N ILE A 24 -2.42 -28.30 -0.19
CA ILE A 24 -1.95 -27.04 -0.83
C ILE A 24 -1.32 -27.32 -2.21
N THR A 25 -1.98 -28.17 -2.99
CA THR A 25 -1.50 -28.74 -4.26
C THR A 25 -2.04 -28.03 -5.51
N GLU A 26 -3.11 -27.23 -5.38
CA GLU A 26 -3.78 -26.54 -6.50
C GLU A 26 -3.77 -25.00 -6.36
N PRO A 27 -4.00 -24.24 -7.45
CA PRO A 27 -4.02 -22.78 -7.47
C PRO A 27 -5.29 -22.18 -6.85
N VAL A 28 -5.61 -22.58 -5.62
CA VAL A 28 -6.68 -22.01 -4.80
C VAL A 28 -6.08 -20.92 -3.91
N GLN A 29 -6.80 -19.81 -3.70
CA GLN A 29 -6.42 -18.78 -2.74
C GLN A 29 -6.13 -19.41 -1.37
N VAL A 30 -4.85 -19.45 -0.98
CA VAL A 30 -4.43 -20.01 0.30
C VAL A 30 -4.96 -19.10 1.40
N LYS A 31 -5.96 -19.60 2.13
CA LYS A 31 -6.57 -18.86 3.23
C LYS A 31 -5.51 -18.51 4.28
N PRO A 32 -5.56 -17.33 4.92
CA PRO A 32 -4.60 -16.97 5.97
C PRO A 32 -4.49 -18.03 7.07
N GLU A 33 -5.59 -18.69 7.45
CA GLU A 33 -5.56 -19.76 8.44
C GLU A 33 -4.76 -21.00 7.98
N THR A 34 -4.76 -21.30 6.66
CA THR A 34 -3.95 -22.38 6.08
C THR A 34 -2.47 -22.01 6.06
N LEU A 35 -2.15 -20.74 5.77
CA LEU A 35 -0.77 -20.24 5.81
C LEU A 35 -0.20 -20.21 7.25
N THR A 36 -1.00 -19.80 8.23
CA THR A 36 -0.61 -19.84 9.65
C THR A 36 -0.33 -21.28 10.10
N LYS A 37 -1.21 -22.23 9.74
CA LYS A 37 -1.00 -23.67 10.03
C LYS A 37 0.20 -24.28 9.29
N PHE A 38 0.52 -23.79 8.10
CA PHE A 38 1.76 -24.17 7.40
C PHE A 38 2.99 -23.74 8.18
N ILE A 39 3.05 -22.47 8.58
CA ILE A 39 4.15 -21.91 9.37
C ILE A 39 4.31 -22.66 10.69
N GLU A 40 3.19 -22.97 11.36
CA GLU A 40 3.16 -23.77 12.59
C GLU A 40 3.71 -25.18 12.38
N LYS A 41 3.26 -25.90 11.34
CA LYS A 41 3.77 -27.25 11.00
C LYS A 41 5.23 -27.25 10.58
N CYS A 42 5.70 -26.24 9.85
CA CYS A 42 7.12 -26.08 9.56
C CYS A 42 7.93 -25.89 10.84
N HIS A 43 7.45 -25.08 11.78
CA HIS A 43 8.13 -24.89 13.07
C HIS A 43 8.13 -26.19 13.91
N GLN A 44 7.01 -26.91 13.95
CA GLN A 44 6.90 -28.23 14.60
C GLN A 44 7.89 -29.25 14.01
N HIS A 45 8.07 -29.25 12.68
CA HIS A 45 9.10 -30.07 12.02
C HIS A 45 10.52 -29.66 12.43
N GLN A 46 10.83 -28.36 12.44
CA GLN A 46 12.16 -27.83 12.80
C GLN A 46 12.56 -28.09 14.26
N ILE A 47 11.62 -28.31 15.18
CA ILE A 47 11.90 -28.70 16.58
C ILE A 47 11.88 -30.22 16.80
N SER A 48 11.47 -31.01 15.80
CA SER A 48 11.28 -32.45 15.91
C SER A 48 12.58 -33.22 16.13
N ALA A 49 12.48 -34.39 16.76
CA ALA A 49 13.61 -35.30 16.92
C ALA A 49 14.17 -35.78 15.56
N GLN A 50 13.31 -36.00 14.56
CA GLN A 50 13.73 -36.41 13.22
C GLN A 50 14.58 -35.36 12.51
N TYR A 51 14.21 -34.08 12.64
CA TYR A 51 14.98 -32.97 12.08
C TYR A 51 16.33 -32.80 12.78
N LYS A 52 16.34 -32.86 14.12
CA LYS A 52 17.58 -32.84 14.92
C LYS A 52 18.50 -33.99 14.54
N LEU A 53 17.96 -35.19 14.34
CA LEU A 53 18.70 -36.37 13.87
C LEU A 53 19.23 -36.18 12.45
N ASN A 54 18.44 -35.64 11.52
CA ASN A 54 18.92 -35.31 10.16
C ASN A 54 20.10 -34.32 10.21
N CYS A 55 20.02 -33.28 11.04
CA CYS A 55 21.11 -32.33 11.26
C CYS A 55 22.36 -33.02 11.85
N MET A 56 22.21 -33.86 12.88
CA MET A 56 23.34 -34.58 13.49
C MET A 56 24.01 -35.56 12.53
N LEU A 57 23.23 -36.27 11.71
CA LEU A 57 23.75 -37.23 10.72
C LEU A 57 24.47 -36.56 9.54
N CYS A 58 24.06 -35.34 9.16
CA CYS A 58 24.70 -34.58 8.09
C CYS A 58 25.83 -33.66 8.58
N PHE A 59 25.94 -33.40 9.88
CA PHE A 59 26.97 -32.53 10.49
C PHE A 59 27.54 -33.14 11.80
N PRO A 60 28.19 -34.32 11.74
CA PRO A 60 28.55 -35.09 12.94
C PRO A 60 29.68 -34.50 13.80
N ASN A 61 30.52 -33.62 13.22
CA ASN A 61 31.76 -33.12 13.87
C ASN A 61 31.68 -31.68 14.40
N THR A 62 30.49 -31.08 14.43
CA THR A 62 30.31 -29.68 14.85
C THR A 62 29.66 -29.58 16.22
N ASN A 63 30.39 -29.02 17.20
CA ASN A 63 29.87 -28.66 18.52
C ASN A 63 28.61 -27.79 18.37
N ILE A 64 27.51 -28.20 19.00
CA ILE A 64 26.16 -27.68 18.77
C ILE A 64 25.99 -26.32 19.46
N LEU A 65 26.58 -25.25 18.90
CA LEU A 65 26.58 -23.90 19.46
C LEU A 65 26.27 -22.84 18.40
N SER A 66 25.06 -22.27 18.48
CA SER A 66 24.55 -21.06 17.78
C SER A 66 24.54 -21.03 16.24
N GLY A 67 25.66 -21.28 15.55
CA GLY A 67 25.81 -21.10 14.11
C GLY A 67 24.87 -21.98 13.26
N HIS A 68 24.57 -23.19 13.74
CA HIS A 68 23.67 -24.11 13.03
C HIS A 68 22.24 -23.59 12.96
N TRP A 69 21.70 -23.02 14.05
CA TRP A 69 20.36 -22.42 14.01
C TRP A 69 20.28 -21.29 12.99
N TYR A 70 21.35 -20.50 12.84
CA TYR A 70 21.43 -19.44 11.84
C TYR A 70 21.51 -19.98 10.40
N ILE A 71 22.37 -20.96 10.12
CA ILE A 71 22.48 -21.61 8.79
C ILE A 71 21.15 -22.27 8.41
N THR A 72 20.56 -23.02 9.34
CA THR A 72 19.31 -23.75 9.16
C THR A 72 18.10 -22.83 9.01
N TYR A 73 18.06 -21.71 9.75
CA TYR A 73 17.10 -20.63 9.53
C TYR A 73 17.27 -20.00 8.14
N LYS A 74 18.49 -19.64 7.73
CA LYS A 74 18.79 -19.09 6.40
C LYS A 74 18.39 -20.04 5.28
N LEU A 75 18.67 -21.34 5.41
CA LEU A 75 18.27 -22.35 4.43
C LEU A 75 16.74 -22.45 4.34
N THR A 76 16.04 -22.43 5.48
CA THR A 76 14.57 -22.44 5.51
C THR A 76 13.98 -21.17 4.90
N VAL A 77 14.57 -20.00 5.16
CA VAL A 77 14.19 -18.73 4.53
C VAL A 77 14.41 -18.77 3.03
N ALA A 78 15.55 -19.29 2.56
CA ALA A 78 15.84 -19.44 1.13
C ALA A 78 14.88 -20.41 0.44
N ILE A 79 14.55 -21.55 1.07
CA ILE A 79 13.55 -22.50 0.54
C ILE A 79 12.14 -21.86 0.53
N ARG A 80 11.76 -21.11 1.56
CA ARG A 80 10.50 -20.34 1.59
C ARG A 80 10.46 -19.30 0.47
N GLN A 81 11.52 -18.52 0.28
CA GLN A 81 11.66 -17.56 -0.81
C GLN A 81 11.54 -18.26 -2.17
N PHE A 82 12.27 -19.36 -2.39
CA PHE A 82 12.19 -20.14 -3.63
C PHE A 82 10.78 -20.65 -3.93
N ILE A 83 10.07 -21.19 -2.93
CA ILE A 83 8.68 -21.66 -3.08
C ILE A 83 7.72 -20.49 -3.35
N LEU A 84 7.90 -19.36 -2.66
CA LEU A 84 7.09 -18.15 -2.86
C LEU A 84 7.32 -17.54 -4.24
N SER A 85 8.56 -17.38 -4.70
CA SER A 85 8.89 -16.87 -6.04
C SER A 85 8.51 -17.86 -7.16
N ARG A 86 8.47 -19.17 -6.91
CA ARG A 86 7.83 -20.13 -7.84
C ARG A 86 6.32 -19.95 -7.91
N LYS A 87 5.66 -19.61 -6.80
CA LYS A 87 4.22 -19.30 -6.77
C LYS A 87 3.89 -17.93 -7.35
N GLU A 88 4.76 -16.94 -7.21
CA GLU A 88 4.66 -15.62 -7.83
C GLU A 88 4.69 -15.69 -9.37
N LYS A 89 5.30 -16.73 -9.95
CA LYS A 89 5.20 -17.03 -11.39
C LYS A 89 3.92 -17.78 -11.80
N LEU A 90 3.17 -18.33 -10.85
CA LEU A 90 1.92 -19.08 -11.07
C LEU A 90 0.67 -18.24 -10.79
N PHE A 91 0.80 -17.18 -9.99
CA PHE A 91 -0.19 -16.14 -9.89
C PHE A 91 0.17 -15.04 -10.88
N PRO A 92 -0.65 -14.75 -11.91
CA PRO A 92 -0.40 -13.54 -12.69
C PRO A 92 -0.44 -12.36 -11.72
N SER A 93 0.61 -11.54 -11.77
CA SER A 93 0.56 -10.20 -11.21
C SER A 93 -0.57 -9.46 -11.91
N ALA A 94 -1.77 -9.50 -11.33
CA ALA A 94 -2.86 -8.62 -11.72
C ALA A 94 -2.27 -7.22 -11.73
N GLU A 95 -2.36 -6.52 -12.87
CA GLU A 95 -1.61 -5.30 -13.14
C GLU A 95 -1.95 -4.25 -12.08
N LYS A 96 -1.10 -4.21 -11.04
CA LYS A 96 -1.13 -3.18 -10.02
C LYS A 96 -0.43 -1.96 -10.59
N GLU A 97 -1.13 -1.29 -11.51
CA GLU A 97 -0.89 0.12 -11.73
C GLU A 97 -1.32 0.87 -10.46
N ILE A 98 -0.37 1.06 -9.53
CA ILE A 98 -0.49 2.19 -8.62
C ILE A 98 -0.48 3.45 -9.49
N SER A 99 -1.55 4.22 -9.37
CA SER A 99 -1.97 5.27 -10.31
C SER A 99 -0.84 6.23 -10.67
N LYS A 100 -0.78 6.63 -11.96
CA LYS A 100 0.14 7.66 -12.45
C LYS A 100 0.07 8.91 -11.58
N ARG A 101 1.17 9.24 -10.91
CA ARG A 101 1.26 10.38 -9.99
C ARG A 101 1.54 11.65 -10.79
N GLN A 102 0.84 12.74 -10.47
CA GLN A 102 1.05 14.05 -11.09
C GLN A 102 1.20 15.14 -10.01
N VAL A 103 1.87 16.23 -10.38
CA VAL A 103 2.05 17.39 -9.50
C VAL A 103 0.77 18.22 -9.50
N THR A 104 0.07 18.26 -8.37
CA THR A 104 -1.11 19.12 -8.16
C THR A 104 -0.68 20.50 -7.64
N ASN A 105 -1.60 21.47 -7.64
CA ASN A 105 -1.31 22.78 -7.05
C ASN A 105 -1.05 22.70 -5.53
N ALA A 106 -1.52 21.65 -4.85
CA ALA A 106 -1.21 21.42 -3.44
C ALA A 106 0.20 20.83 -3.21
N SER A 107 0.77 20.03 -4.13
CA SER A 107 2.20 19.64 -4.02
C SER A 107 3.15 20.76 -4.38
N LYS A 108 2.82 21.60 -5.36
CA LYS A 108 3.64 22.77 -5.75
C LYS A 108 4.11 23.56 -4.54
N ALA A 109 3.19 23.88 -3.63
CA ALA A 109 3.52 24.52 -2.36
C ALA A 109 4.47 23.72 -1.45
N ARG A 110 4.29 22.40 -1.34
CA ARG A 110 5.18 21.52 -0.55
C ARG A 110 6.57 21.34 -1.21
N ILE A 111 6.66 21.38 -2.55
CA ILE A 111 7.93 21.23 -3.29
C ILE A 111 8.89 22.37 -2.97
N ARG A 112 8.41 23.63 -2.91
CA ARG A 112 9.24 24.79 -2.53
C ARG A 112 9.85 24.63 -1.13
N TYR A 113 9.06 24.14 -0.18
CA TYR A 113 9.52 23.81 1.17
C TYR A 113 10.60 22.71 1.17
N VAL A 114 10.36 21.59 0.48
CA VAL A 114 11.34 20.47 0.40
C VAL A 114 12.63 20.91 -0.28
N GLY A 115 12.55 21.72 -1.34
CA GLY A 115 13.72 22.30 -2.00
C GLY A 115 14.55 23.17 -1.05
N GLY A 116 13.89 24.08 -0.32
CA GLY A 116 14.53 24.91 0.71
C GLY A 116 15.19 24.10 1.83
N TYR A 117 14.58 22.97 2.23
CA TYR A 117 15.16 22.02 3.17
C TYR A 117 16.41 21.31 2.62
N CYS A 118 16.38 20.84 1.37
CA CYS A 118 17.54 20.24 0.71
C CYS A 118 18.74 21.19 0.66
N ILE A 119 18.52 22.44 0.23
CA ILE A 119 19.57 23.48 0.17
C ILE A 119 20.10 23.81 1.58
N HIS A 120 19.23 23.92 2.58
CA HIS A 120 19.63 24.12 3.97
C HIS A 120 20.51 22.96 4.49
N LYS A 121 20.13 21.70 4.26
CA LYS A 121 20.93 20.55 4.73
C LYS A 121 22.28 20.44 4.03
N ILE A 122 22.38 20.78 2.74
CA ILE A 122 23.68 20.89 2.06
C ILE A 122 24.53 21.97 2.72
N LYS A 123 23.97 23.15 2.99
CA LYS A 123 24.67 24.23 3.68
C LYS A 123 25.24 23.78 5.04
N GLU A 124 24.44 23.12 5.88
CA GLU A 124 24.89 22.63 7.18
C GLU A 124 26.06 21.65 7.07
N GLU A 125 25.98 20.70 6.13
CA GLU A 125 27.05 19.73 5.87
C GLU A 125 28.34 20.43 5.41
N GLN A 126 28.26 21.36 4.45
CA GLN A 126 29.45 22.06 3.97
C GLN A 126 30.03 23.02 5.04
N VAL A 127 29.20 23.66 5.88
CA VAL A 127 29.67 24.43 7.05
C VAL A 127 30.42 23.52 8.03
N SER A 128 29.95 22.29 8.25
CA SER A 128 30.63 21.31 9.11
C SER A 128 31.99 20.88 8.52
N ILE A 129 32.04 20.59 7.22
CA ILE A 129 33.29 20.24 6.50
C ILE A 129 34.29 21.39 6.57
N VAL A 130 33.86 22.63 6.31
CA VAL A 130 34.70 23.83 6.45
C VAL A 130 35.24 23.95 7.87
N LYS A 131 34.38 23.92 8.90
CA LYS A 131 34.82 24.03 10.31
C LYS A 131 35.82 22.94 10.70
N THR A 132 35.63 21.72 10.23
CA THR A 132 36.50 20.57 10.52
C THR A 132 37.88 20.69 9.88
N HIS A 133 37.98 21.28 8.69
CA HIS A 133 39.22 21.29 7.90
C HIS A 133 39.95 22.64 7.82
N MET A 134 39.32 23.76 8.19
CA MET A 134 39.87 25.12 8.05
C MET A 134 41.25 25.36 8.69
N TYR A 135 41.61 24.59 9.73
CA TYR A 135 42.92 24.67 10.40
C TYR A 135 43.84 23.47 10.15
N SER A 136 43.43 22.53 9.29
CA SER A 136 44.24 21.36 8.95
C SER A 136 45.35 21.73 7.99
N LYS A 137 46.54 21.14 8.17
CA LYS A 137 47.71 21.38 7.31
C LYS A 137 47.93 20.30 6.25
N SER A 138 47.09 19.26 6.19
CA SER A 138 47.20 18.21 5.17
C SER A 138 46.57 18.65 3.85
N VAL A 139 47.22 18.28 2.73
CA VAL A 139 46.78 18.64 1.36
C VAL A 139 45.33 18.22 1.12
N GLU A 140 44.97 16.97 1.44
CA GLU A 140 43.59 16.48 1.30
C GLU A 140 42.56 17.28 2.10
N ALA A 141 42.93 17.78 3.28
CA ALA A 141 42.01 18.56 4.10
C ALA A 141 41.85 19.98 3.54
N GLN A 142 42.93 20.56 3.00
CA GLN A 142 42.87 21.84 2.31
C GLN A 142 42.02 21.77 1.03
N GLU A 143 42.13 20.69 0.25
CA GLU A 143 41.25 20.42 -0.90
C GLU A 143 39.78 20.28 -0.48
N LYS A 144 39.49 19.54 0.60
CA LYS A 144 38.14 19.39 1.17
C LYS A 144 37.58 20.74 1.65
N TYR A 145 38.40 21.55 2.32
CA TYR A 145 38.06 22.91 2.76
C TYR A 145 37.76 23.82 1.57
N GLU A 146 38.63 23.88 0.56
CA GLU A 146 38.41 24.70 -0.63
C GLU A 146 37.16 24.28 -1.38
N LYS A 147 36.95 22.98 -1.58
CA LYS A 147 35.75 22.47 -2.27
C LYS A 147 34.48 22.86 -1.50
N ALA A 148 34.44 22.61 -0.20
CA ALA A 148 33.27 22.95 0.63
C ALA A 148 33.02 24.46 0.72
N SER A 149 34.07 25.27 0.80
CA SER A 149 33.99 26.73 0.80
C SER A 149 33.38 27.26 -0.52
N ASN A 150 33.86 26.78 -1.67
CA ASN A 150 33.28 27.18 -2.96
C ASN A 150 31.83 26.69 -3.15
N VAL A 151 31.47 25.50 -2.64
CA VAL A 151 30.08 25.04 -2.63
C VAL A 151 29.22 25.96 -1.76
N LEU A 152 29.72 26.39 -0.59
CA LEU A 152 29.00 27.32 0.28
C LEU A 152 28.73 28.66 -0.39
N THR A 153 29.65 29.21 -1.17
CA THR A 153 29.42 30.46 -1.93
C THR A 153 28.21 30.31 -2.85
N ILE A 154 28.16 29.26 -3.69
CA ILE A 154 27.04 29.02 -4.61
C ILE A 154 25.74 28.75 -3.83
N VAL A 155 25.80 27.91 -2.80
CA VAL A 155 24.65 27.56 -1.94
C VAL A 155 24.14 28.76 -1.15
N GLN A 156 24.98 29.77 -0.87
CA GLN A 156 24.57 31.02 -0.22
C GLN A 156 23.87 31.94 -1.21
N GLY A 157 24.31 32.01 -2.47
CA GLY A 157 23.63 32.75 -3.54
C GLY A 157 22.23 32.20 -3.85
N MET A 158 22.04 30.88 -3.77
CA MET A 158 20.73 30.21 -3.94
C MET A 158 19.65 30.58 -2.91
N ARG A 159 19.98 31.42 -1.92
CA ARG A 159 19.13 31.76 -0.77
C ARG A 159 18.54 33.15 -0.96
N GLU A 160 17.24 33.24 -1.22
CA GLU A 160 16.57 34.53 -1.19
C GLU A 160 16.19 34.96 0.22
N LYS A 161 16.07 36.28 0.44
CA LYS A 161 15.46 36.84 1.64
C LYS A 161 13.95 36.90 1.44
N GLU A 162 13.18 36.59 2.48
CA GLU A 162 11.70 36.65 2.47
C GLU A 162 11.16 37.97 1.91
N GLU A 163 11.77 39.09 2.32
CA GLU A 163 11.43 40.44 1.87
C GLU A 163 11.66 40.64 0.36
N HIS A 164 12.66 39.98 -0.24
CA HIS A 164 12.91 40.06 -1.67
C HIS A 164 11.87 39.28 -2.46
N LEU A 165 11.53 38.07 -2.03
CA LEU A 165 10.48 37.25 -2.65
C LEU A 165 9.10 37.94 -2.56
N LYS A 166 8.80 38.59 -1.43
CA LYS A 166 7.59 39.41 -1.25
C LYS A 166 7.58 40.67 -2.13
N LYS A 167 8.73 41.29 -2.42
CA LYS A 167 8.85 42.48 -3.27
C LYS A 167 8.91 42.17 -4.77
N LYS A 168 9.46 41.01 -5.17
CA LYS A 168 9.59 40.56 -6.57
C LYS A 168 8.25 40.19 -7.23
N ASN A 169 7.16 40.02 -6.46
CA ASN A 169 5.93 39.34 -6.88
C ASN A 169 6.25 37.93 -7.44
N THR A 170 6.55 36.99 -6.55
CA THR A 170 6.76 35.58 -6.92
C THR A 170 5.65 35.05 -7.83
N SER A 171 6.06 34.28 -8.85
CA SER A 171 5.17 33.61 -9.81
C SER A 171 4.25 32.56 -9.19
N ASP A 172 4.56 32.11 -7.97
CA ASP A 172 3.76 31.14 -7.20
C ASP A 172 3.62 31.65 -5.74
N PRO A 173 2.64 32.53 -5.45
CA PRO A 173 2.47 33.11 -4.12
C PRO A 173 1.96 32.11 -3.08
N ASP A 174 1.16 31.11 -3.49
CA ASP A 174 0.64 30.09 -2.59
C ASP A 174 1.78 29.21 -2.03
N SER A 175 2.76 28.84 -2.86
CA SER A 175 3.95 28.12 -2.40
C SER A 175 4.81 28.93 -1.45
N LEU A 176 4.92 30.25 -1.64
CA LEU A 176 5.63 31.13 -0.73
C LEU A 176 4.90 31.22 0.63
N MET A 177 3.57 31.37 0.61
CA MET A 177 2.75 31.41 1.82
C MET A 177 2.85 30.11 2.64
N ASP A 178 2.86 28.95 1.99
CA ASP A 178 2.98 27.67 2.69
C ASP A 178 4.41 27.43 3.24
N THR A 179 5.42 27.93 2.53
CA THR A 179 6.81 27.94 3.01
C THR A 179 6.95 28.83 4.26
N ILE A 180 6.33 30.02 4.26
CA ILE A 180 6.28 30.96 5.40
C ILE A 180 5.53 30.35 6.60
N ARG A 181 4.37 29.71 6.37
CA ARG A 181 3.61 29.02 7.44
C ARG A 181 4.43 27.93 8.13
N LYS A 182 5.24 27.19 7.38
CA LYS A 182 6.08 26.09 7.88
C LYS A 182 7.44 26.55 8.45
N GLN A 183 7.71 27.85 8.46
CA GLN A 183 8.99 28.45 8.86
C GLN A 183 9.07 28.93 10.32
N CYS A 184 8.01 28.76 11.10
CA CYS A 184 7.81 29.41 12.40
C CYS A 184 9.05 29.48 13.32
N THR A 185 9.25 30.68 13.88
CA THR A 185 10.20 31.07 14.94
C THR A 185 11.70 30.87 14.67
N ASN A 186 12.16 29.67 14.31
CA ASN A 186 13.59 29.34 14.33
C ASN A 186 14.39 29.74 13.07
N LYS A 187 13.73 30.25 12.01
CA LYS A 187 14.37 30.66 10.74
C LYS A 187 15.28 29.61 10.09
N GLY A 188 15.07 28.32 10.41
CA GLY A 188 15.91 27.21 9.96
C GLY A 188 15.79 26.96 8.45
N LEU A 189 14.58 27.02 7.91
CA LEU A 189 14.35 26.77 6.49
C LEU A 189 14.88 27.92 5.61
N THR A 190 15.67 27.58 4.60
CA THR A 190 16.15 28.51 3.58
C THR A 190 15.05 28.75 2.54
N HIS A 191 14.70 30.02 2.26
CA HIS A 191 13.94 30.34 1.05
C HIS A 191 14.83 30.19 -0.18
N ILE A 192 14.22 29.73 -1.27
CA ILE A 192 14.84 29.59 -2.59
C ILE A 192 14.18 30.53 -3.60
N SER A 193 14.88 30.87 -4.67
CA SER A 193 14.33 31.70 -5.75
C SER A 193 13.26 30.97 -6.55
N ASP A 194 12.52 31.71 -7.39
CA ASP A 194 11.54 31.14 -8.31
C ASP A 194 12.19 30.17 -9.32
N GLU A 195 13.38 30.49 -9.82
CA GLU A 195 14.13 29.65 -10.77
C GLU A 195 14.56 28.32 -10.13
N LEU A 196 15.07 28.37 -8.90
CA LEU A 196 15.45 27.17 -8.15
C LEU A 196 14.21 26.35 -7.74
N TYR A 197 13.08 27.01 -7.50
CA TYR A 197 11.80 26.34 -7.32
C TYR A 197 11.34 25.59 -8.58
N GLN A 198 11.42 26.20 -9.77
CA GLN A 198 11.07 25.51 -11.03
C GLN A 198 11.95 24.27 -11.27
N PHE A 199 13.26 24.35 -10.95
CA PHE A 199 14.14 23.18 -10.94
C PHE A 199 13.60 22.06 -10.01
N PHE A 200 13.17 22.38 -8.79
CA PHE A 200 12.62 21.38 -7.86
C PHE A 200 11.25 20.84 -8.29
N VAL A 201 10.42 21.63 -8.97
CA VAL A 201 9.17 21.15 -9.59
C VAL A 201 9.48 20.12 -10.67
N LYS A 202 10.39 20.43 -11.61
CA LYS A 202 10.80 19.50 -12.66
C LYS A 202 11.45 18.23 -12.11
N LEU A 203 12.30 18.36 -11.09
CA LEU A 203 12.90 17.22 -10.39
C LEU A 203 11.83 16.33 -9.74
N CYS A 204 10.79 16.93 -9.15
CA CYS A 204 9.66 16.19 -8.59
C CYS A 204 8.89 15.42 -9.67
N GLU A 205 8.58 16.04 -10.80
CA GLU A 205 7.92 15.39 -11.94
C GLU A 205 8.71 14.17 -12.45
N ILE A 206 10.02 14.32 -12.63
CA ILE A 206 10.89 13.20 -13.05
C ILE A 206 10.92 12.10 -11.96
N CYS A 207 11.05 12.46 -10.68
CA CYS A 207 10.96 11.49 -9.58
C CYS A 207 9.62 10.72 -9.59
N LEU A 208 8.49 11.38 -9.86
CA LEU A 208 7.18 10.75 -9.89
C LEU A 208 6.96 9.82 -11.09
N THR A 209 7.63 10.05 -12.23
CA THR A 209 7.60 9.10 -13.37
C THR A 209 8.51 7.90 -13.17
N LEU A 210 9.57 8.03 -12.36
CA LEU A 210 10.54 6.97 -12.09
C LEU A 210 10.17 6.11 -10.86
N LEU A 211 9.58 6.71 -9.82
CA LEU A 211 9.13 6.01 -8.60
C LEU A 211 7.72 5.44 -8.79
N ILE A 212 7.67 4.34 -9.55
CA ILE A 212 6.46 3.59 -9.88
C ILE A 212 6.65 2.09 -9.62
N ASP A 213 5.56 1.36 -9.38
CA ASP A 213 5.55 -0.08 -9.07
C ASP A 213 6.31 -0.91 -10.10
N LYS A 214 6.19 -0.58 -11.39
CA LYS A 214 6.95 -1.25 -12.46
C LYS A 214 8.47 -1.19 -12.20
N ASN A 215 8.99 -0.01 -11.90
CA ASN A 215 10.42 0.18 -11.64
C ASN A 215 10.83 -0.41 -10.30
N LEU A 216 9.98 -0.39 -9.28
CA LEU A 216 10.22 -1.10 -8.02
C LEU A 216 10.36 -2.62 -8.25
N ASN A 217 9.44 -3.21 -9.01
CA ASN A 217 9.44 -4.65 -9.29
C ASN A 217 10.60 -5.07 -10.21
N GLU A 218 10.97 -4.22 -11.19
CA GLU A 218 12.08 -4.50 -12.10
C GLU A 218 13.47 -4.27 -11.49
N LYS A 219 13.64 -3.24 -10.64
CA LYS A 219 14.97 -2.81 -10.14
C LYS A 219 15.23 -3.20 -8.69
N GLY A 220 14.18 -3.40 -7.88
CA GLY A 220 14.28 -3.80 -6.48
C GLY A 220 15.21 -2.90 -5.67
N GLU A 221 16.27 -3.50 -5.11
CA GLU A 221 17.30 -2.81 -4.33
C GLU A 221 18.05 -1.72 -5.13
N LEU A 222 18.11 -1.83 -6.46
CA LEU A 222 18.79 -0.88 -7.35
C LEU A 222 17.89 0.29 -7.78
N LEU A 223 16.68 0.44 -7.22
CA LEU A 223 15.74 1.50 -7.60
C LEU A 223 16.33 2.91 -7.39
N PHE A 224 17.06 3.15 -6.29
CA PHE A 224 17.72 4.45 -6.03
C PHE A 224 18.71 4.78 -7.15
N ASP A 225 19.64 3.87 -7.45
CA ASP A 225 20.70 4.12 -8.43
C ASP A 225 20.16 4.24 -9.85
N HIS A 226 19.12 3.49 -10.19
CA HIS A 226 18.39 3.66 -11.45
C HIS A 226 17.78 5.06 -11.56
N CYS A 227 16.98 5.47 -10.56
CA CYS A 227 16.35 6.80 -10.57
C CYS A 227 17.39 7.92 -10.61
N PHE A 228 18.44 7.81 -9.79
CA PHE A 228 19.55 8.77 -9.74
C PHE A 228 20.26 8.90 -11.10
N THR A 229 20.49 7.78 -11.79
CA THR A 229 21.14 7.76 -13.11
C THR A 229 20.27 8.41 -14.18
N GLU A 230 18.96 8.10 -14.23
CA GLU A 230 18.05 8.72 -15.21
C GLU A 230 17.85 10.22 -14.94
N ILE A 231 17.75 10.64 -13.68
CA ILE A 231 17.67 12.07 -13.33
C ILE A 231 18.95 12.81 -13.77
N LYS A 232 20.16 12.24 -13.54
CA LYS A 232 21.43 12.85 -14.00
C LYS A 232 21.57 12.92 -15.52
N ARG A 233 20.77 12.18 -16.31
CA ARG A 233 20.76 12.25 -17.78
C ARG A 233 19.87 13.36 -18.34
N SER A 234 19.04 14.00 -17.51
CA SER A 234 18.16 15.09 -17.96
C SER A 234 18.96 16.36 -18.22
N THR A 235 19.12 16.70 -19.50
CA THR A 235 19.71 17.97 -19.94
C THR A 235 18.87 19.16 -19.48
N GLU A 236 17.56 19.12 -19.71
CA GLU A 236 16.59 20.14 -19.26
C GLU A 236 16.73 20.46 -17.76
N LEU A 237 16.87 19.43 -16.91
CA LEU A 237 17.04 19.62 -15.47
C LEU A 237 18.42 20.24 -15.13
N THR A 238 19.46 19.88 -15.89
CA THR A 238 20.81 20.45 -15.76
C THR A 238 20.82 21.92 -16.18
N ASP A 239 20.09 22.27 -17.23
CA ASP A 239 19.93 23.65 -17.73
C ASP A 239 19.17 24.51 -16.72
N LEU A 240 18.03 24.02 -16.19
CA LEU A 240 17.28 24.69 -15.12
C LEU A 240 18.13 24.93 -13.87
N PHE A 241 18.91 23.92 -13.46
CA PHE A 241 19.81 24.05 -12.31
C PHE A 241 20.92 25.09 -12.57
N THR A 242 21.52 25.06 -13.75
CA THR A 242 22.60 25.97 -14.14
C THR A 242 22.10 27.41 -14.25
N HIS A 243 20.90 27.62 -14.78
CA HIS A 243 20.22 28.92 -14.81
C HIS A 243 19.98 29.44 -13.38
N ALA A 244 19.41 28.61 -12.49
CA ALA A 244 19.21 28.98 -11.09
C ALA A 244 20.51 29.34 -10.37
N CYS A 245 21.62 28.63 -10.64
CA CYS A 245 22.95 28.97 -10.13
C CYS A 245 23.47 30.32 -10.68
N SER A 246 23.32 30.57 -11.98
CA SER A 246 23.83 31.80 -12.61
C SER A 246 23.09 33.06 -12.18
N VAL A 247 21.75 33.02 -12.12
CA VAL A 247 20.93 34.15 -11.62
C VAL A 247 21.30 34.48 -10.17
N SER A 248 21.50 33.46 -9.34
CA SER A 248 21.92 33.60 -7.94
C SER A 248 23.29 34.26 -7.77
N ASN A 249 24.26 33.94 -8.64
CA ASN A 249 25.65 34.43 -8.53
C ASN A 249 25.88 35.78 -9.23
N ALA A 250 24.98 36.23 -10.11
CA ALA A 250 25.12 37.49 -10.85
C ALA A 250 25.03 38.76 -9.98
N MET A 251 24.47 38.66 -8.76
CA MET A 251 24.34 39.80 -7.85
C MET A 251 25.62 40.18 -7.09
N GLU A 252 26.68 39.36 -7.13
CA GLU A 252 27.97 39.65 -6.46
C GLU A 252 29.11 40.02 -7.44
N SER A 253 28.90 39.93 -8.76
CA SER A 253 29.96 40.12 -9.77
C SER A 253 29.96 41.49 -10.48
N THR A 254 29.08 42.42 -10.11
CA THR A 254 29.07 43.80 -10.61
C THR A 254 30.18 44.65 -9.97
N GLY A 255 31.44 44.32 -10.32
CA GLY A 255 32.62 45.03 -9.82
C GLY A 255 33.92 44.82 -10.60
N GLN A 256 34.05 43.73 -11.36
CA GLN A 256 35.21 43.50 -12.22
C GLN A 256 34.78 43.37 -13.69
N SER A 257 34.94 44.49 -14.40
CA SER A 257 34.84 44.53 -15.86
C SER A 257 35.81 43.52 -16.46
N LEU A 258 35.29 42.61 -17.30
CA LEU A 258 36.08 41.77 -18.19
C LEU A 258 36.68 42.62 -19.32
N ILE A 259 37.60 43.52 -18.95
CA ILE A 259 38.56 44.08 -19.90
C ILE A 259 39.49 42.91 -20.23
N LEU A 260 39.45 42.45 -21.48
CA LEU A 260 40.44 41.52 -22.03
C LEU A 260 41.66 42.34 -22.48
N PRO A 261 42.81 42.29 -21.79
CA PRO A 261 44.06 42.72 -22.38
C PRO A 261 44.52 41.60 -23.34
N SER A 262 44.92 41.97 -24.54
CA SER A 262 45.50 41.03 -25.49
C SER A 262 46.80 40.41 -24.96
N GLU A 263 47.08 39.18 -25.40
CA GLU A 263 48.41 38.53 -25.33
C GLU A 263 48.95 38.17 -23.93
N ASN A 264 48.33 37.20 -23.25
CA ASN A 264 49.04 36.37 -22.25
C ASN A 264 48.42 34.96 -22.13
N SER A 265 49.14 33.95 -22.64
CA SER A 265 48.70 32.53 -22.61
C SER A 265 48.37 32.06 -21.18
N HIS A 266 49.21 32.41 -20.21
CA HIS A 266 49.01 32.06 -18.79
C HIS A 266 47.77 32.70 -18.15
N GLN A 267 47.28 33.84 -18.66
CA GLN A 267 46.03 34.44 -18.18
C GLN A 267 44.82 33.67 -18.72
N ILE A 268 44.86 33.25 -19.99
CA ILE A 268 43.83 32.39 -20.60
C ILE A 268 43.75 31.05 -19.88
N GLU A 269 44.91 30.42 -19.59
CA GLU A 269 45.00 29.18 -18.82
C GLU A 269 44.44 29.32 -17.41
N ALA A 270 44.78 30.39 -16.69
CA ALA A 270 44.24 30.67 -15.36
C ALA A 270 42.71 30.87 -15.36
N VAL A 271 42.16 31.58 -16.37
CA VAL A 271 40.71 31.76 -16.54
C VAL A 271 40.04 30.43 -16.88
N MET A 272 40.60 29.63 -17.78
CA MET A 272 40.09 28.30 -18.15
C MET A 272 40.05 27.36 -16.95
N ASN A 273 41.13 27.30 -16.17
CA ASN A 273 41.19 26.50 -14.93
C ASN A 273 40.17 26.98 -13.89
N GLY A 274 39.95 28.30 -13.76
CA GLY A 274 38.91 28.88 -12.92
C GLY A 274 37.49 28.47 -13.35
N ILE A 275 37.22 28.45 -14.66
CA ILE A 275 35.94 27.99 -15.22
C ILE A 275 35.74 26.50 -14.96
N LEU A 276 36.73 25.65 -15.27
CA LEU A 276 36.68 24.20 -15.05
C LEU A 276 36.43 23.85 -13.57
N LYS A 277 37.10 24.55 -12.64
CA LYS A 277 36.87 24.39 -11.20
C LYS A 277 35.41 24.71 -10.84
N LYS A 278 34.87 25.84 -11.32
CA LYS A 278 33.46 26.22 -11.09
C LYS A 278 32.47 25.19 -11.67
N VAL A 279 32.69 24.70 -12.90
CA VAL A 279 31.85 23.67 -13.53
C VAL A 279 31.85 22.37 -12.69
N SER A 280 33.01 21.90 -12.26
CA SER A 280 33.13 20.71 -11.39
C SER A 280 32.41 20.87 -10.05
N ILE A 281 32.47 22.08 -9.45
CA ILE A 281 31.75 22.39 -8.22
C ILE A 281 30.22 22.40 -8.45
N MET A 282 29.75 22.95 -9.56
CA MET A 282 28.33 22.94 -9.91
C MET A 282 27.80 21.52 -10.16
N GLU A 283 28.54 20.67 -10.88
CA GLU A 283 28.14 19.27 -11.12
C GLU A 283 28.12 18.45 -9.81
N TYR A 284 29.07 18.71 -8.91
CA TYR A 284 29.09 18.13 -7.57
C TYR A 284 27.88 18.58 -6.74
N LEU A 285 27.54 19.88 -6.76
CA LEU A 285 26.38 20.41 -6.04
C LEU A 285 25.06 19.87 -6.61
N PHE A 286 24.90 19.84 -7.94
CA PHE A 286 23.77 19.20 -8.64
C PHE A 286 23.58 17.75 -8.16
N THR A 287 24.68 17.00 -8.11
CA THR A 287 24.71 15.62 -7.59
C THR A 287 24.24 15.52 -6.12
N LEU A 288 24.67 16.44 -5.24
CA LEU A 288 24.20 16.48 -3.85
C LEU A 288 22.71 16.82 -3.73
N VAL A 289 22.23 17.79 -4.51
CA VAL A 289 20.83 18.23 -4.51
C VAL A 289 19.91 17.09 -4.96
N ILE A 290 20.22 16.43 -6.08
CA ILE A 290 19.44 15.29 -6.57
C ILE A 290 19.43 14.17 -5.52
N LYS A 291 20.58 13.79 -4.95
CA LYS A 291 20.64 12.69 -3.96
C LYS A 291 19.75 12.95 -2.75
N LYS A 292 19.77 14.16 -2.19
CA LYS A 292 18.91 14.51 -1.04
C LYS A 292 17.44 14.51 -1.40
N PHE A 293 17.07 15.14 -2.52
CA PHE A 293 15.67 15.24 -2.93
C PHE A 293 15.10 13.86 -3.29
N LEU A 294 15.82 13.06 -4.07
CA LEU A 294 15.44 11.68 -4.42
C LEU A 294 15.29 10.80 -3.17
N PHE A 295 16.15 10.95 -2.17
CA PHE A 295 16.01 10.21 -0.91
C PHE A 295 14.70 10.56 -0.18
N ILE A 296 14.32 11.85 -0.11
CA ILE A 296 13.04 12.27 0.47
C ILE A 296 11.87 11.68 -0.34
N MET A 297 11.93 11.73 -1.67
CA MET A 297 10.91 11.15 -2.55
C MET A 297 10.80 9.62 -2.40
N LEU A 298 11.90 8.91 -2.15
CA LEU A 298 11.90 7.47 -1.90
C LEU A 298 11.31 7.10 -0.52
N VAL A 299 11.56 7.91 0.50
CA VAL A 299 10.92 7.75 1.82
C VAL A 299 9.40 7.93 1.70
N GLN A 300 8.95 8.95 0.97
CA GLN A 300 7.52 9.16 0.68
C GLN A 300 6.93 7.99 -0.13
N PHE A 301 7.57 7.60 -1.24
CA PHE A 301 7.15 6.49 -2.08
C PHE A 301 6.96 5.19 -1.27
N ARG A 302 7.89 4.91 -0.34
CA ARG A 302 7.77 3.77 0.59
C ARG A 302 6.59 3.91 1.56
N ALA A 303 6.32 5.09 2.12
CA ALA A 303 5.17 5.31 2.98
C ALA A 303 3.86 5.07 2.21
N ASP A 304 3.72 5.67 1.03
CA ASP A 304 2.56 5.51 0.15
C ASP A 304 2.30 4.03 -0.20
N LEU A 305 3.37 3.26 -0.49
CA LEU A 305 3.27 1.82 -0.76
C LEU A 305 2.76 1.04 0.44
N ILE A 306 3.27 1.33 1.64
CA ILE A 306 2.82 0.68 2.88
C ILE A 306 1.33 0.98 3.10
N GLN A 307 0.92 2.24 2.99
CA GLN A 307 -0.48 2.67 3.11
C GLN A 307 -1.37 1.98 2.05
N ALA A 308 -0.93 1.92 0.79
CA ALA A 308 -1.65 1.22 -0.28
C ALA A 308 -1.80 -0.28 0.01
N PHE A 309 -0.78 -0.94 0.55
CA PHE A 309 -0.86 -2.35 0.98
C PHE A 309 -1.79 -2.54 2.17
N GLU A 310 -1.84 -1.61 3.14
CA GLU A 310 -2.78 -1.67 4.26
C GLU A 310 -4.23 -1.48 3.84
N VAL A 311 -4.50 -0.55 2.91
CA VAL A 311 -5.81 -0.36 2.30
C VAL A 311 -6.22 -1.61 1.51
N ALA A 312 -5.33 -2.14 0.66
CA ALA A 312 -5.60 -3.36 -0.11
C ALA A 312 -5.86 -4.59 0.79
N LYS A 313 -5.07 -4.76 1.87
CA LYS A 313 -5.28 -5.78 2.90
C LYS A 313 -6.64 -5.62 3.58
N THR A 314 -7.00 -4.40 3.95
CA THR A 314 -8.28 -4.08 4.60
C THR A 314 -9.46 -4.36 3.67
N MET A 315 -9.36 -3.99 2.39
CA MET A 315 -10.39 -4.26 1.39
C MET A 315 -10.54 -5.75 1.10
N SER A 316 -9.44 -6.48 0.94
CA SER A 316 -9.44 -7.94 0.80
C SER A 316 -10.07 -8.64 2.02
N HIS A 317 -9.73 -8.18 3.24
CA HIS A 317 -10.36 -8.69 4.46
C HIS A 317 -11.86 -8.39 4.54
N ARG A 318 -12.30 -7.18 4.16
CA ARG A 318 -13.73 -6.82 4.07
C ARG A 318 -14.47 -7.70 3.06
N GLN A 319 -13.89 -7.95 1.88
CA GLN A 319 -14.45 -8.87 0.88
C GLN A 319 -14.54 -10.30 1.43
N GLN A 320 -13.51 -10.80 2.11
CA GLN A 320 -13.56 -12.12 2.75
C GLN A 320 -14.65 -12.22 3.83
N ILE A 321 -14.85 -11.18 4.65
CA ILE A 321 -15.95 -11.14 5.63
C ILE A 321 -17.31 -11.15 4.93
N GLN A 322 -17.50 -10.35 3.87
CA GLN A 322 -18.75 -10.34 3.10
C GLN A 322 -19.05 -11.71 2.47
N LEU A 323 -18.05 -12.37 1.91
CA LEU A 323 -18.17 -13.73 1.35
C LEU A 323 -18.47 -14.78 2.45
N ARG A 324 -17.87 -14.66 3.64
CA ARG A 324 -18.20 -15.52 4.81
C ARG A 324 -19.64 -15.29 5.26
N LYS A 325 -20.08 -14.05 5.46
CA LYS A 325 -21.47 -13.70 5.83
C LYS A 325 -22.48 -14.23 4.82
N LYS A 326 -22.28 -13.96 3.53
CA LYS A 326 -23.14 -14.45 2.44
C LYS A 326 -23.23 -15.99 2.40
N LYS A 327 -22.13 -16.68 2.73
CA LYS A 327 -22.09 -18.15 2.83
C LYS A 327 -22.75 -18.68 4.12
N GLU A 328 -22.66 -17.97 5.22
CA GLU A 328 -23.38 -18.31 6.45
C GLU A 328 -24.89 -18.06 6.32
N GLU A 329 -25.29 -17.00 5.63
CA GLU A 329 -26.69 -16.69 5.30
C GLU A 329 -27.28 -17.77 4.39
N SER A 330 -26.57 -18.17 3.32
CA SER A 330 -27.02 -19.28 2.45
C SER A 330 -27.05 -20.64 3.16
N LEU A 331 -26.20 -20.86 4.16
CA LEU A 331 -26.23 -22.04 5.04
C LEU A 331 -27.31 -21.98 6.14
N LYS A 332 -27.92 -20.81 6.41
CA LYS A 332 -28.91 -20.63 7.49
C LYS A 332 -30.35 -20.86 7.08
N SER A 333 -30.68 -20.95 5.79
CA SER A 333 -32.08 -21.13 5.34
C SER A 333 -32.26 -22.05 4.13
N ILE A 334 -32.11 -23.36 4.33
CA ILE A 334 -32.86 -24.31 3.49
C ILE A 334 -34.33 -24.25 3.90
N THR A 335 -35.15 -23.69 3.01
CA THR A 335 -36.60 -23.61 3.15
C THR A 335 -37.25 -24.72 2.34
N PHE A 336 -38.54 -25.00 2.58
CA PHE A 336 -39.27 -25.94 1.74
C PHE A 336 -39.30 -25.49 0.26
N LYS A 337 -39.35 -24.17 0.01
CA LYS A 337 -39.29 -23.61 -1.35
C LYS A 337 -37.96 -23.94 -2.05
N THR A 338 -36.83 -23.82 -1.37
CA THR A 338 -35.53 -24.19 -1.97
C THR A 338 -35.41 -25.68 -2.29
N ILE A 339 -36.21 -26.55 -1.64
CA ILE A 339 -36.27 -27.99 -1.95
C ILE A 339 -37.17 -28.25 -3.17
N THR A 340 -38.29 -27.54 -3.31
CA THR A 340 -39.12 -27.62 -4.53
C THR A 340 -38.39 -27.08 -5.75
N ASP A 341 -37.62 -26.00 -5.60
CA ASP A 341 -36.96 -25.28 -6.70
C ASP A 341 -35.63 -25.93 -7.17
N ASP A 342 -35.09 -26.90 -6.42
CA ASP A 342 -33.85 -27.63 -6.77
C ASP A 342 -34.08 -28.56 -7.98
N ASN A 343 -33.40 -28.33 -9.10
CA ASN A 343 -33.56 -29.13 -10.32
C ASN A 343 -32.48 -30.21 -10.51
N THR A 344 -31.70 -30.52 -9.48
CA THR A 344 -30.73 -31.63 -9.52
C THR A 344 -31.43 -33.01 -9.50
N ASP A 345 -30.80 -34.02 -10.11
CA ASP A 345 -31.33 -35.38 -10.08
C ASP A 345 -31.57 -35.83 -8.63
N ARG A 346 -32.72 -36.46 -8.39
CA ARG A 346 -33.21 -36.87 -7.06
C ARG A 346 -33.15 -35.78 -5.97
N LYS A 347 -33.20 -34.49 -6.34
CA LYS A 347 -32.99 -33.33 -5.45
C LYS A 347 -31.69 -33.46 -4.64
N HIS A 348 -30.63 -33.99 -5.25
CA HIS A 348 -29.38 -34.35 -4.57
C HIS A 348 -28.78 -33.17 -3.81
N MET A 349 -28.79 -31.96 -4.36
CA MET A 349 -28.27 -30.77 -3.70
C MET A 349 -29.03 -30.47 -2.40
N SER A 350 -30.36 -30.51 -2.43
CA SER A 350 -31.21 -30.37 -1.24
C SER A 350 -30.99 -31.49 -0.23
N HIS A 351 -30.85 -32.73 -0.70
CA HIS A 351 -30.58 -33.89 0.15
C HIS A 351 -29.25 -33.72 0.93
N SER A 352 -28.14 -33.45 0.24
CA SER A 352 -26.83 -33.26 0.88
C SER A 352 -26.84 -32.09 1.86
N LEU A 353 -27.58 -31.02 1.56
CA LEU A 353 -27.64 -29.84 2.42
C LEU A 353 -28.50 -30.10 3.67
N LEU A 354 -29.66 -30.77 3.54
CA LEU A 354 -30.45 -31.25 4.69
C LEU A 354 -29.63 -32.19 5.58
N GLN A 355 -28.98 -33.20 4.99
CA GLN A 355 -28.17 -34.17 5.72
C GLN A 355 -27.01 -33.50 6.47
N GLY A 356 -26.27 -32.60 5.80
CA GLY A 356 -25.18 -31.83 6.40
C GLY A 356 -25.63 -30.88 7.52
N MET A 357 -26.84 -30.32 7.43
CA MET A 357 -27.42 -29.47 8.49
C MET A 357 -27.94 -30.28 9.69
N LEU A 358 -28.51 -31.47 9.46
CA LEU A 358 -28.95 -32.38 10.52
C LEU A 358 -27.75 -33.01 11.28
N LEU A 359 -26.67 -33.38 10.57
CA LEU A 359 -25.41 -33.82 11.20
C LEU A 359 -24.81 -32.77 12.14
N ARG A 360 -25.02 -31.48 11.86
CA ARG A 360 -24.63 -30.35 12.71
C ARG A 360 -25.60 -30.04 13.85
N LYS A 361 -26.60 -30.90 14.08
CA LYS A 361 -27.66 -30.75 15.10
C LYS A 361 -28.44 -29.43 14.98
N THR A 362 -28.60 -28.89 13.77
CA THR A 362 -29.43 -27.69 13.57
C THR A 362 -30.91 -28.07 13.52
N ALA A 363 -31.77 -27.24 14.12
CA ALA A 363 -33.22 -27.44 14.22
C ALA A 363 -33.97 -27.18 12.89
N ILE A 364 -33.38 -27.59 11.75
CA ILE A 364 -33.74 -27.10 10.41
C ILE A 364 -35.12 -27.55 9.91
N LEU A 365 -35.66 -28.63 10.49
CA LEU A 365 -37.01 -29.14 10.18
C LEU A 365 -38.11 -28.50 11.04
N GLU A 366 -37.76 -27.82 12.15
CA GLU A 366 -38.74 -27.21 13.05
C GLU A 366 -39.53 -26.04 12.44
N PRO A 367 -38.96 -25.16 11.59
CA PRO A 367 -39.71 -24.11 10.91
C PRO A 367 -40.74 -24.63 9.89
N MET A 368 -40.61 -25.87 9.41
CA MET A 368 -41.48 -26.40 8.36
C MET A 368 -42.89 -26.71 8.88
N THR A 369 -43.89 -26.52 8.04
CA THR A 369 -45.29 -26.84 8.38
C THR A 369 -45.52 -28.36 8.36
N LYS A 370 -46.54 -28.86 9.07
CA LYS A 370 -46.86 -30.30 9.09
C LYS A 370 -47.11 -30.89 7.68
N PRO A 371 -47.84 -30.23 6.75
CA PRO A 371 -47.97 -30.71 5.38
C PRO A 371 -46.62 -30.85 4.65
N GLN A 372 -45.73 -29.86 4.78
CA GLN A 372 -44.39 -29.88 4.17
C GLN A 372 -43.53 -31.05 4.69
N LEU A 373 -43.57 -31.31 5.99
CA LEU A 373 -42.90 -32.47 6.60
C LEU A 373 -43.47 -33.80 6.09
N LEU A 374 -44.78 -33.91 5.88
CA LEU A 374 -45.40 -35.11 5.32
C LEU A 374 -45.02 -35.32 3.84
N VAL A 375 -44.86 -34.26 3.04
CA VAL A 375 -44.34 -34.35 1.66
C VAL A 375 -42.89 -34.84 1.68
N LEU A 376 -42.05 -34.33 2.57
CA LEU A 376 -40.67 -34.81 2.74
C LEU A 376 -40.63 -36.28 3.18
N CYS A 377 -41.45 -36.71 4.15
CA CYS A 377 -41.53 -38.12 4.52
C CYS A 377 -41.88 -39.01 3.31
N LYS A 378 -42.82 -38.59 2.44
CA LYS A 378 -43.13 -39.31 1.20
C LYS A 378 -41.94 -39.33 0.23
N ALA A 379 -41.21 -38.22 0.09
CA ALA A 379 -40.03 -38.12 -0.78
C ALA A 379 -38.89 -39.07 -0.38
N TYR A 380 -38.75 -39.34 0.93
CA TYR A 380 -37.81 -40.32 1.51
C TYR A 380 -38.43 -41.72 1.70
N ASN A 381 -39.63 -41.97 1.15
CA ASN A 381 -40.35 -43.25 1.27
C ASN A 381 -40.61 -43.72 2.72
N LEU A 382 -40.75 -42.78 3.66
CA LEU A 382 -40.99 -43.04 5.09
C LEU A 382 -42.50 -43.18 5.38
N PRO A 383 -42.90 -44.06 6.31
CA PRO A 383 -44.32 -44.28 6.66
C PRO A 383 -44.92 -43.09 7.42
N ALA A 384 -45.47 -42.14 6.67
CA ALA A 384 -46.02 -40.89 7.18
C ALA A 384 -47.47 -41.04 7.67
N LYS A 385 -47.69 -41.13 8.99
CA LYS A 385 -49.04 -41.12 9.58
C LYS A 385 -49.59 -39.69 9.64
N THR A 386 -50.70 -39.41 8.93
CA THR A 386 -51.34 -38.07 8.91
C THR A 386 -51.74 -37.56 10.29
N GLN A 387 -52.09 -38.46 11.22
CA GLN A 387 -52.47 -38.15 12.60
C GLN A 387 -51.26 -37.97 13.57
N SER A 388 -50.02 -38.24 13.16
CA SER A 388 -48.82 -38.10 14.02
C SER A 388 -48.59 -36.66 14.52
N LYS A 389 -47.88 -36.51 15.65
CA LYS A 389 -47.49 -35.18 16.15
C LYS A 389 -46.35 -34.61 15.31
N LYS A 390 -46.28 -33.28 15.12
CA LYS A 390 -45.22 -32.64 14.31
C LYS A 390 -43.80 -33.06 14.74
N ALA A 391 -43.54 -33.13 16.04
CA ALA A 391 -42.24 -33.56 16.59
C ALA A 391 -41.89 -35.03 16.25
N GLU A 392 -42.91 -35.90 16.16
CA GLU A 392 -42.75 -37.31 15.74
C GLU A 392 -42.38 -37.38 14.25
N SER A 393 -43.06 -36.59 13.41
CA SER A 393 -42.70 -36.45 11.99
C SER A 393 -41.27 -35.93 11.80
N VAL A 394 -40.84 -34.93 12.59
CA VAL A 394 -39.47 -34.40 12.57
C VAL A 394 -38.44 -35.47 12.97
N LYS A 395 -38.72 -36.27 14.01
CA LYS A 395 -37.82 -37.34 14.46
C LYS A 395 -37.64 -38.42 13.38
N VAL A 396 -38.74 -38.96 12.87
CA VAL A 396 -38.74 -39.99 11.81
C VAL A 396 -38.06 -39.47 10.54
N LEU A 397 -38.33 -38.22 10.15
CA LEU A 397 -37.71 -37.61 8.97
C LEU A 397 -36.21 -37.36 9.17
N THR A 398 -35.77 -36.95 10.37
CA THR A 398 -34.34 -36.75 10.68
C THR A 398 -33.56 -38.05 10.50
N GLU A 399 -34.05 -39.14 11.09
CA GLU A 399 -33.42 -40.46 11.01
C GLU A 399 -33.46 -41.01 9.56
N GLY A 400 -34.57 -40.83 8.86
CA GLY A 400 -34.70 -41.21 7.45
C GLY A 400 -33.79 -40.43 6.50
N ILE A 401 -33.56 -39.12 6.72
CA ILE A 401 -32.62 -38.32 5.92
C ILE A 401 -31.19 -38.76 6.15
N LEU A 402 -30.79 -38.99 7.41
CA LEU A 402 -29.43 -39.39 7.76
C LEU A 402 -29.07 -40.79 7.23
N ASN A 403 -30.04 -41.71 7.20
CA ASN A 403 -29.84 -43.09 6.73
C ASN A 403 -30.08 -43.28 5.21
N SER A 404 -30.44 -42.23 4.46
CA SER A 404 -30.67 -42.27 3.01
C SER A 404 -29.50 -41.66 2.23
N GLN A 405 -29.30 -42.10 0.98
CA GLN A 405 -28.30 -41.53 0.06
C GLN A 405 -28.87 -40.45 -0.89
N CYS A 406 -30.20 -40.39 -1.07
CA CYS A 406 -30.90 -39.42 -1.92
C CYS A 406 -32.40 -39.36 -1.58
N MET A 407 -33.17 -38.47 -2.21
CA MET A 407 -34.65 -38.53 -2.14
C MET A 407 -35.17 -39.55 -3.17
N SER A 408 -35.84 -40.60 -2.72
CA SER A 408 -36.26 -41.72 -3.58
C SER A 408 -37.50 -41.44 -4.43
N LYS A 409 -38.35 -40.47 -4.03
CA LYS A 409 -39.64 -40.17 -4.68
C LYS A 409 -39.83 -38.67 -4.87
N THR A 410 -39.14 -38.08 -5.84
CA THR A 410 -39.16 -36.62 -6.08
C THR A 410 -40.43 -36.09 -6.75
N GLU A 411 -41.22 -36.96 -7.36
CA GLU A 411 -42.51 -36.64 -8.02
C GLU A 411 -43.50 -35.95 -7.06
N VAL A 412 -43.39 -36.20 -5.74
CA VAL A 412 -44.28 -35.61 -4.72
C VAL A 412 -44.17 -34.09 -4.58
N PHE A 413 -43.17 -33.47 -5.21
CA PHE A 413 -43.00 -32.01 -5.27
C PHE A 413 -43.66 -31.36 -6.49
N VAL A 414 -44.20 -32.15 -7.43
CA VAL A 414 -44.87 -31.67 -8.64
C VAL A 414 -46.37 -31.50 -8.36
N PRO A 415 -46.97 -30.33 -8.59
CA PRO A 415 -48.42 -30.18 -8.55
C PRO A 415 -49.05 -30.92 -9.73
N HIS A 416 -49.86 -31.95 -9.48
CA HIS A 416 -50.65 -32.57 -10.53
C HIS A 416 -51.73 -31.58 -11.04
N ALA A 417 -51.58 -31.13 -12.29
CA ALA A 417 -52.70 -30.53 -13.02
C ALA A 417 -53.82 -31.57 -13.12
N SER A 418 -55.00 -31.23 -12.60
CA SER A 418 -56.10 -32.18 -12.47
C SER A 418 -56.84 -32.36 -13.79
N THR A 419 -57.06 -33.62 -14.16
CA THR A 419 -57.83 -34.06 -15.32
C THR A 419 -59.26 -33.52 -15.28
N SER A 420 -59.69 -32.80 -16.32
CA SER A 420 -61.11 -32.45 -16.52
C SER A 420 -61.76 -33.40 -17.52
N ALA A 421 -62.56 -34.35 -17.03
CA ALA A 421 -63.50 -35.09 -17.86
C ALA A 421 -64.79 -34.26 -18.04
N GLN A 422 -65.33 -34.21 -19.27
CA GLN A 422 -66.69 -33.74 -19.54
C GLN A 422 -67.33 -34.55 -20.68
N GLU A 423 -68.43 -35.22 -20.35
CA GLU A 423 -69.57 -35.48 -21.25
C GLU A 423 -70.67 -34.44 -20.92
N PRO A 424 -71.75 -34.32 -21.72
CA PRO A 424 -71.74 -34.00 -23.14
C PRO A 424 -72.62 -32.76 -23.46
N VAL A 425 -72.69 -32.40 -24.74
CA VAL A 425 -73.39 -31.22 -25.29
C VAL A 425 -74.93 -31.39 -25.30
N PRO A 426 -75.71 -30.29 -25.22
CA PRO A 426 -76.75 -30.08 -26.23
C PRO A 426 -76.73 -28.68 -26.89
N SER A 427 -77.34 -28.60 -28.08
CA SER A 427 -77.15 -27.55 -29.10
C SER A 427 -78.16 -26.37 -29.07
N THR A 428 -77.95 -25.42 -30.00
CA THR A 428 -78.88 -24.40 -30.59
C THR A 428 -79.22 -23.13 -29.77
N SER A 429 -79.44 -21.93 -30.36
CA SER A 429 -79.40 -21.52 -31.80
C SER A 429 -79.12 -20.01 -32.05
N THR A 430 -78.44 -19.75 -33.18
CA THR A 430 -78.54 -18.69 -34.22
C THR A 430 -79.18 -17.30 -34.00
N MET A 431 -78.68 -16.32 -34.79
CA MET A 431 -79.22 -14.98 -35.18
C MET A 431 -78.80 -13.78 -34.28
N SER A 432 -78.41 -12.60 -34.79
CA SER A 432 -78.09 -12.14 -36.16
C SER A 432 -77.36 -10.76 -36.12
N SER A 433 -76.56 -10.43 -37.15
CA SER A 433 -76.20 -9.09 -37.73
C SER A 433 -75.95 -7.83 -36.84
N CYS A 434 -75.14 -6.82 -37.21
CA CYS A 434 -74.36 -6.51 -38.41
C CYS A 434 -73.23 -5.48 -38.11
N SER A 435 -72.18 -5.46 -38.94
CA SER A 435 -71.42 -4.31 -39.52
C SER A 435 -71.15 -3.03 -38.69
N THR A 436 -69.99 -2.34 -38.73
CA THR A 436 -68.73 -2.46 -39.51
C THR A 436 -67.71 -1.40 -39.04
N HIS A 437 -66.41 -1.60 -39.36
CA HIS A 437 -65.32 -0.60 -39.44
C HIS A 437 -64.83 0.04 -38.11
N ASP A 438 -63.52 0.27 -37.89
CA ASP A 438 -62.33 -0.04 -38.71
C ASP A 438 -61.04 -0.27 -37.88
N SER A 439 -60.03 -0.88 -38.52
CA SER A 439 -58.57 -0.85 -38.28
C SER A 439 -57.98 -0.57 -36.87
N GLY A 440 -57.00 -1.34 -36.35
CA GLY A 440 -56.31 -2.52 -36.90
C GLY A 440 -55.27 -3.11 -35.92
N GLU A 441 -55.02 -4.41 -36.06
CA GLU A 441 -54.06 -5.26 -35.32
C GLU A 441 -53.25 -6.06 -36.40
N PRO A 442 -52.32 -7.01 -36.12
CA PRO A 442 -51.74 -7.44 -34.83
C PRO A 442 -50.22 -7.83 -34.84
N THR A 443 -49.73 -8.26 -33.67
CA THR A 443 -48.72 -9.33 -33.42
C THR A 443 -47.28 -9.27 -33.99
N THR A 444 -46.29 -9.43 -33.10
CA THR A 444 -45.51 -10.69 -32.85
C THR A 444 -44.53 -10.41 -31.68
N HIS A 445 -44.51 -11.17 -30.57
CA HIS A 445 -43.93 -12.51 -30.34
C HIS A 445 -42.43 -12.68 -30.64
N THR A 446 -41.73 -13.37 -29.71
CA THR A 446 -40.33 -13.86 -29.75
C THR A 446 -39.22 -12.79 -29.78
N SER A 447 -38.04 -12.97 -29.19
CA SER A 447 -37.49 -14.10 -28.39
C SER A 447 -36.31 -13.63 -27.51
N ARG A 448 -35.99 -14.42 -26.46
CA ARG A 448 -34.75 -14.26 -25.69
C ARG A 448 -33.51 -14.38 -26.59
N GLY A 449 -32.57 -13.44 -26.45
CA GLY A 449 -31.19 -13.57 -26.90
C GLY A 449 -30.26 -13.23 -25.74
N ASN A 450 -29.53 -14.23 -25.22
CA ASN A 450 -28.46 -13.97 -24.26
C ASN A 450 -27.26 -13.36 -25.01
N VAL A 451 -26.81 -12.17 -24.61
CA VAL A 451 -25.42 -11.75 -24.87
C VAL A 451 -24.79 -11.41 -23.52
N SER A 452 -23.70 -12.10 -23.22
CA SER A 452 -22.96 -11.95 -21.97
C SER A 452 -21.88 -10.89 -22.16
N GLU A 453 -22.22 -9.62 -21.95
CA GLU A 453 -21.20 -8.57 -21.83
C GLU A 453 -20.72 -8.45 -20.38
N ALA A 454 -19.53 -8.98 -20.14
CA ALA A 454 -18.80 -8.78 -18.91
C ALA A 454 -18.33 -7.32 -18.86
N ILE A 455 -19.04 -6.48 -18.09
CA ILE A 455 -18.57 -5.13 -17.76
C ILE A 455 -17.29 -5.29 -16.92
N PRO A 456 -16.11 -4.85 -17.40
CA PRO A 456 -14.93 -4.81 -16.57
C PRO A 456 -15.09 -3.63 -15.61
N ILE A 457 -15.33 -3.92 -14.33
CA ILE A 457 -15.28 -2.90 -13.28
C ILE A 457 -13.81 -2.61 -12.97
N THR A 458 -13.11 -1.98 -13.91
CA THR A 458 -11.88 -1.22 -13.65
C THR A 458 -12.28 0.06 -12.91
N SER A 459 -12.65 -0.13 -11.64
CA SER A 459 -12.76 0.95 -10.66
C SER A 459 -11.37 1.55 -10.44
N VAL A 460 -10.97 2.49 -11.31
CA VAL A 460 -9.81 3.35 -11.08
C VAL A 460 -10.05 4.08 -9.77
N LEU A 461 -9.35 3.65 -8.72
CA LEU A 461 -9.32 4.37 -7.47
C LEU A 461 -8.47 5.62 -7.68
N GLU A 462 -9.14 6.72 -8.00
CA GLU A 462 -8.61 8.07 -7.78
C GLU A 462 -8.39 8.27 -6.29
N LEU A 463 -7.22 7.82 -5.81
CA LEU A 463 -6.72 8.22 -4.51
C LEU A 463 -6.46 9.74 -4.57
N PRO A 464 -7.01 10.55 -3.66
CA PRO A 464 -6.63 11.95 -3.53
C PRO A 464 -5.21 12.02 -3.00
N ILE A 465 -4.22 12.04 -3.91
CA ILE A 465 -2.81 12.15 -3.56
C ILE A 465 -2.49 13.62 -3.33
N LEU A 466 -2.47 14.05 -2.06
CA LEU A 466 -1.43 14.91 -1.47
C LEU A 466 -1.72 15.32 -0.02
N ASP A 467 -1.76 14.32 0.85
CA ASP A 467 -1.02 14.46 2.10
C ASP A 467 0.31 13.74 1.97
N MET A 468 1.36 14.52 1.70
CA MET A 468 2.67 14.17 2.24
C MET A 468 2.49 14.14 3.75
N GLU A 469 2.27 12.95 4.29
CA GLU A 469 2.72 12.64 5.64
C GLU A 469 4.23 12.95 5.67
N THR A 470 4.56 14.18 6.09
CA THR A 470 5.73 14.34 6.95
C THR A 470 5.68 13.20 7.93
N VAL A 471 6.80 12.48 8.07
CA VAL A 471 6.98 11.47 9.11
C VAL A 471 6.24 11.96 10.36
N GLU A 472 5.12 11.32 10.74
CA GLU A 472 4.48 11.55 12.02
C GLU A 472 5.37 10.90 13.09
N SER A 473 6.57 11.48 13.19
CA SER A 473 7.36 11.57 14.39
C SER A 473 6.45 12.17 15.45
N ASP A 474 6.63 11.76 16.71
CA ASP A 474 5.89 12.29 17.86
C ASP A 474 6.12 13.81 18.10
N GLU A 475 6.83 14.50 17.19
CA GLU A 475 7.13 15.93 17.12
C GLU A 475 5.92 16.88 17.19
N GLU A 476 4.71 16.45 16.81
CA GLU A 476 3.49 17.27 16.98
C GLU A 476 2.78 17.08 18.33
N LEU A 477 3.21 16.13 19.16
CA LEU A 477 2.60 15.87 20.47
C LEU A 477 3.42 16.48 21.58
N CYS A 478 2.77 17.22 22.48
CA CYS A 478 3.45 17.69 23.68
C CYS A 478 3.82 16.50 24.56
N LYS A 479 5.12 16.33 24.84
CA LYS A 479 5.69 15.23 25.63
C LYS A 479 5.02 14.99 26.99
N VAL A 480 4.41 16.02 27.58
CA VAL A 480 3.79 15.97 28.92
C VAL A 480 2.29 15.66 28.87
N CYS A 481 1.56 16.12 27.85
CA CYS A 481 0.09 15.96 27.79
C CYS A 481 -0.41 15.19 26.56
N HIS A 482 0.50 14.70 25.71
CA HIS A 482 0.24 13.85 24.54
C HIS A 482 -0.89 14.33 23.62
N THR A 483 -1.04 15.66 23.49
CA THR A 483 -2.04 16.30 22.64
C THR A 483 -1.37 17.17 21.59
N LYS A 484 -1.93 17.19 20.38
CA LYS A 484 -1.61 18.18 19.35
C LYS A 484 -2.10 19.56 19.80
N GLY A 485 -1.31 20.59 19.54
CA GLY A 485 -1.61 21.96 19.93
C GLY A 485 -2.71 22.56 19.08
N LYS A 486 -3.57 23.40 19.68
CA LYS A 486 -4.46 24.27 18.90
C LYS A 486 -3.65 25.39 18.24
N SER A 487 -4.19 25.98 17.18
CA SER A 487 -3.52 26.93 16.27
C SER A 487 -3.04 28.28 16.85
N ASN A 488 -2.96 28.42 18.18
CA ASN A 488 -2.42 29.58 18.90
C ASN A 488 -1.72 29.20 20.24
N VAL A 489 -1.32 27.93 20.41
CA VAL A 489 -0.60 27.50 21.63
C VAL A 489 0.91 27.69 21.44
N GLU A 490 1.59 28.28 22.42
CA GLU A 490 3.04 28.50 22.41
C GLU A 490 3.82 27.23 22.80
N TRP A 491 4.93 26.95 22.12
CA TRP A 491 5.71 25.71 22.20
C TRP A 491 7.21 25.94 22.38
N ILE A 492 7.86 25.07 23.16
CA ILE A 492 9.30 25.06 23.37
C ILE A 492 9.86 23.64 23.23
N GLN A 493 11.08 23.54 22.71
CA GLN A 493 11.80 22.27 22.55
C GLN A 493 12.87 22.14 23.64
N CYS A 494 13.00 20.97 24.24
CA CYS A 494 14.13 20.67 25.14
C CYS A 494 15.42 20.48 24.33
N ASN A 495 16.45 21.28 24.60
CA ASN A 495 17.75 21.20 23.91
C ASN A 495 18.56 19.93 24.21
N SER A 496 18.16 19.10 25.18
CA SER A 496 18.81 17.83 25.52
C SER A 496 18.16 16.63 24.83
N CYS A 497 16.86 16.42 25.04
CA CYS A 497 16.12 15.27 24.50
C CYS A 497 15.35 15.55 23.20
N ASN A 498 15.42 16.78 22.67
CA ASN A 498 14.74 17.27 21.46
C ASN A 498 13.20 17.16 21.47
N GLN A 499 12.59 16.82 22.61
CA GLN A 499 11.14 16.70 22.77
C GLN A 499 10.45 18.07 22.83
N TRP A 500 9.24 18.16 22.29
CA TRP A 500 8.41 19.37 22.28
C TRP A 500 7.44 19.43 23.45
N LEU A 501 7.30 20.62 24.05
CA LEU A 501 6.39 20.90 25.15
C LEU A 501 5.59 22.17 24.88
N HIS A 502 4.29 22.17 25.18
CA HIS A 502 3.54 23.42 25.33
C HIS A 502 4.18 24.26 26.44
N ARG A 503 4.24 25.59 26.28
CA ARG A 503 4.75 26.55 27.28
C ARG A 503 4.22 26.28 28.70
N ASN A 504 2.92 26.01 28.82
CA ASN A 504 2.27 25.73 30.10
C ASN A 504 2.66 24.38 30.70
N CYS A 505 2.91 23.37 29.85
CA CYS A 505 3.40 22.04 30.24
C CYS A 505 4.89 22.07 30.64
N ALA A 506 5.68 22.97 30.03
CA ALA A 506 7.05 23.27 30.43
C ALA A 506 7.16 24.11 31.73
N GLY A 507 6.04 24.43 32.40
CA GLY A 507 6.02 25.26 33.61
C GLY A 507 6.27 26.76 33.38
N LEU A 508 6.43 27.20 32.13
CA LEU A 508 6.79 28.57 31.74
C LEU A 508 5.57 29.52 31.72
N ARG A 509 4.75 29.48 32.78
CA ARG A 509 3.48 30.24 32.86
C ARG A 509 3.69 31.76 32.80
N SER A 510 4.76 32.28 33.41
CA SER A 510 5.09 33.72 33.35
C SER A 510 5.71 34.12 32.01
N LYS A 511 5.21 35.20 31.41
CA LYS A 511 5.73 35.73 30.13
C LYS A 511 7.18 36.24 30.28
N ALA A 512 7.54 36.78 31.44
CA ALA A 512 8.92 37.16 31.74
C ALA A 512 9.89 35.96 31.84
N LYS A 513 9.41 34.76 32.20
CA LYS A 513 10.22 33.53 32.12
C LYS A 513 10.27 32.98 30.70
N TRP A 514 9.19 33.11 29.94
CA TRP A 514 9.09 32.69 28.54
C TRP A 514 10.10 33.42 27.65
N ASN A 515 10.10 34.76 27.70
CA ASN A 515 10.93 35.62 26.85
C ASN A 515 12.43 35.34 26.99
N LYS A 516 12.91 34.91 28.17
CA LYS A 516 14.33 34.50 28.36
C LYS A 516 14.78 33.35 27.47
N PHE A 517 13.87 32.44 27.10
CA PHE A 517 14.21 31.31 26.23
C PHE A 517 13.94 31.61 24.74
N GLN A 518 13.13 32.63 24.41
CA GLN A 518 12.85 33.02 23.03
C GLN A 518 13.70 34.19 22.53
N ASP A 519 13.80 35.27 23.31
CA ASP A 519 14.43 36.53 22.89
C ASP A 519 15.93 36.56 23.21
N GLU A 520 16.35 35.97 24.33
CA GLU A 520 17.75 35.93 24.79
C GLU A 520 18.50 34.67 24.29
N GLY A 521 17.82 33.73 23.62
CA GLY A 521 18.42 32.52 23.04
C GLY A 521 18.98 31.50 24.04
N ILE A 522 18.60 31.59 25.31
CA ILE A 522 19.07 30.70 26.38
C ILE A 522 18.53 29.28 26.15
N PRO A 523 19.35 28.21 26.23
CA PRO A 523 18.89 26.85 26.06
C PRO A 523 17.90 26.44 27.16
N PHE A 524 16.83 25.76 26.76
CA PHE A 524 15.82 25.20 27.65
C PHE A 524 16.03 23.69 27.83
N MET A 525 15.95 23.24 29.08
CA MET A 525 15.91 21.82 29.43
C MET A 525 14.59 21.51 30.14
N CYS A 526 13.95 20.40 29.79
CA CYS A 526 12.74 19.95 30.48
C CYS A 526 13.11 19.34 31.85
N THR A 527 12.10 19.17 32.71
CA THR A 527 12.25 18.60 34.07
C THR A 527 12.73 17.13 34.11
N GLU A 528 12.85 16.45 32.97
CA GLU A 528 13.43 15.10 32.85
C GLU A 528 14.92 15.15 32.43
N CYS A 529 15.44 16.33 32.07
CA CYS A 529 16.82 16.55 31.62
C CYS A 529 17.59 17.57 32.49
N ILE A 530 16.95 18.10 33.53
CA ILE A 530 17.55 18.87 34.64
C ILE A 530 17.71 17.91 35.82
#